data_AF-A0A147K2Q5-F1
#
_entry.id   AF-A0A147K2Q5-F1
#
_cell.length_a   1.000
_cell.length_b   1.000
_cell.length_c   1.000
_cell.angle_alpha   90.00
_cell.angle_beta   90.00
_cell.angle_gamma   90.00
#
_symmetry.space_group_name_H-M   'P 1'
#
loop_
_entity.id
_entity.type
_entity.pdbx_description
1 polymer ?
#
loop_
_entity_poly.entity_id
_entity_poly.type
_entity_poly.pdbx_seq_one_letter_code
_entity_poly.pdbx_strand_id
1 'polypeptide(L)' 'MSTPYQEVVKLEEKLRAHRHCAFCGKAFVPTPSQQIFCSDECTRASKKREKWAKLMFIIPLIILVILFLLAGILK' A
#
# COMPACT_ATOMS: atom_id res chain seq x y z
N MET A 1 -22.63 -23.85 -27.54
CA MET A 1 -22.56 -24.47 -26.20
C MET A 1 -21.09 -24.76 -25.91
N SER A 2 -20.48 -24.08 -24.94
CA SER A 2 -19.13 -24.43 -24.47
C SER A 2 -19.18 -25.77 -23.75
N THR A 3 -18.16 -26.59 -23.97
CA THR A 3 -18.04 -27.88 -23.30
C THR A 3 -17.79 -27.65 -21.80
N PRO A 4 -18.20 -28.59 -20.92
CA PRO A 4 -17.90 -28.52 -19.48
C PRO A 4 -16.41 -28.34 -19.18
N TYR A 5 -15.54 -28.84 -20.07
CA TYR A 5 -14.09 -28.68 -19.99
C TYR A 5 -13.62 -27.23 -20.21
N GLN A 6 -14.25 -26.50 -21.14
CA GLN A 6 -13.89 -25.10 -21.39
C GLN A 6 -14.17 -24.21 -20.16
N GLU A 7 -15.18 -24.54 -19.36
CA GLU A 7 -15.58 -23.74 -18.20
C GLU A 7 -14.62 -23.91 -17.01
N VAL A 8 -14.12 -25.13 -16.78
CA VAL A 8 -13.10 -25.40 -15.75
C VAL A 8 -11.76 -24.75 -16.08
N VAL A 9 -11.28 -24.81 -17.32
CA VAL A 9 -10.01 -24.17 -17.72
C VAL A 9 -10.06 -22.65 -17.50
N LYS A 10 -11.20 -22.03 -17.77
CA LYS A 10 -11.41 -20.58 -17.59
C LYS A 10 -11.41 -20.16 -16.11
N LEU A 11 -11.90 -21.01 -15.22
CA LEU A 11 -11.84 -20.80 -13.77
C LEU A 11 -10.41 -20.94 -13.24
N GLU A 12 -9.66 -21.92 -13.73
CA GLU A 12 -8.26 -22.15 -13.35
C GLU A 12 -7.35 -21.00 -13.78
N GLU A 13 -7.51 -20.47 -14.99
CA GLU A 13 -6.74 -19.34 -15.50
C GLU A 13 -7.00 -18.07 -14.66
N LYS A 14 -8.27 -17.83 -14.29
CA LYS A 14 -8.67 -16.74 -13.41
C LYS A 14 -8.06 -16.86 -12.00
N LEU A 15 -7.95 -18.08 -11.48
CA LEU A 15 -7.34 -18.33 -10.18
C LEU A 15 -5.82 -18.14 -10.23
N ARG A 16 -5.14 -18.55 -11.32
CA ARG A 16 -3.69 -18.38 -11.47
C ARG A 16 -3.27 -16.91 -11.59
N ALA A 17 -4.17 -16.03 -12.04
CA ALA A 17 -3.96 -14.59 -12.14
C ALA A 17 -4.16 -13.80 -10.83
N HIS A 18 -4.31 -14.46 -9.68
CA HIS A 18 -4.46 -13.77 -8.40
C HIS A 18 -3.18 -13.02 -7.98
N ARG A 19 -3.36 -11.92 -7.25
CA ARG A 19 -2.28 -11.17 -6.58
C ARG A 19 -2.60 -10.97 -5.11
N HIS A 20 -1.59 -10.65 -4.33
CA HIS A 20 -1.74 -10.34 -2.91
C HIS A 20 -1.77 -8.82 -2.71
N CYS A 21 -2.72 -8.34 -1.90
CA CYS A 21 -2.86 -6.92 -1.60
C CYS A 21 -1.63 -6.40 -0.84
N ALA A 22 -0.98 -5.33 -1.33
CA ALA A 22 0.22 -4.79 -0.68
C ALA A 22 -0.04 -4.18 0.72
N PHE A 23 -1.30 -3.88 1.06
CA PHE A 23 -1.66 -3.31 2.36
C PHE A 23 -2.05 -4.37 3.40
N CYS A 24 -2.89 -5.35 3.02
CA CYS A 24 -3.46 -6.33 3.96
C CYS A 24 -3.12 -7.79 3.65
N GLY A 25 -2.40 -8.08 2.56
CA GLY A 25 -1.95 -9.42 2.20
C GLY A 25 -3.02 -10.35 1.61
N LYS A 26 -4.30 -9.95 1.55
CA LYS A 26 -5.37 -10.80 0.99
C LYS A 26 -5.16 -11.07 -0.50
N ALA A 27 -5.39 -12.32 -0.92
CA ALA A 27 -5.44 -12.69 -2.32
C ALA A 27 -6.66 -12.06 -3.00
N PHE A 28 -6.48 -11.51 -4.20
CA PHE A 28 -7.55 -10.92 -5.00
C PHE A 28 -7.26 -11.11 -6.50
N VAL A 29 -8.30 -11.19 -7.31
CA VAL A 29 -8.17 -11.18 -8.78
C VAL A 29 -8.19 -9.72 -9.21
N PRO A 30 -7.10 -9.20 -9.79
CA PRO A 30 -7.05 -7.81 -10.22
C PRO A 30 -7.98 -7.57 -11.42
N THR A 31 -8.78 -6.50 -11.37
CA THR A 31 -9.64 -6.14 -12.51
C THR A 31 -8.82 -5.42 -13.59
N PRO A 32 -8.07 -4.35 -13.27
CA PRO A 32 -7.00 -3.86 -14.14
C PRO A 32 -5.65 -4.50 -13.82
N SER A 33 -4.82 -4.70 -14.85
CA SER A 33 -3.50 -5.33 -14.75
C SER A 33 -2.52 -4.61 -13.80
N GLN A 34 -2.79 -3.37 -13.41
CA GLN A 34 -1.98 -2.58 -12.48
C GLN A 34 -2.56 -2.47 -11.07
N GLN A 35 -3.68 -3.14 -10.75
CA GLN A 35 -4.28 -3.05 -9.41
C GLN A 35 -3.35 -3.66 -8.34
N ILE A 36 -2.99 -2.83 -7.34
CA ILE A 36 -2.08 -3.19 -6.23
C ILE A 36 -2.84 -3.53 -4.94
N PHE A 37 -4.04 -2.96 -4.77
CA PHE A 37 -4.86 -3.10 -3.57
C PHE A 37 -6.17 -3.82 -3.87
N CYS A 38 -6.61 -4.68 -2.96
CA CYS A 38 -7.87 -5.42 -3.10
C CYS A 38 -9.12 -4.55 -3.00
N SER A 39 -9.04 -3.35 -2.44
CA SER A 39 -10.17 -2.42 -2.26
C SER A 39 -9.73 -0.97 -2.11
N ASP A 40 -10.66 -0.03 -2.34
CA ASP A 40 -10.45 1.41 -2.11
C ASP A 40 -10.12 1.73 -0.64
N GLU A 41 -10.61 0.92 0.29
CA GLU A 41 -10.29 1.04 1.70
C GLU A 41 -8.79 0.81 1.95
N CYS A 42 -8.21 -0.23 1.37
CA CYS A 42 -6.78 -0.50 1.45
C CYS A 42 -5.95 0.61 0.81
N THR A 43 -6.42 1.17 -0.32
CA THR A 43 -5.78 2.33 -0.97
C THR A 43 -5.76 3.55 -0.06
N ARG A 44 -6.90 3.88 0.57
CA ARG A 44 -7.02 5.03 1.49
C ARG A 44 -6.16 4.83 2.74
N ALA A 45 -6.17 3.63 3.30
CA ALA A 45 -5.38 3.31 4.49
C ALA A 45 -3.87 3.36 4.21
N SER A 46 -3.42 2.86 3.05
CA SER A 46 -2.03 2.96 2.60
C SER A 46 -1.60 4.43 2.48
N LYS A 47 -2.39 5.26 1.77
CA LYS A 47 -2.12 6.71 1.64
C LYS A 47 -2.07 7.42 2.98
N LYS A 48 -2.92 7.03 3.95
CA LYS A 48 -2.89 7.58 5.30
C LYS A 48 -1.58 7.21 6.00
N ARG A 49 -1.17 5.92 5.94
CA ARG A 49 0.08 5.44 6.56
C ARG A 49 1.32 6.15 6.03
N GLU A 50 1.41 6.40 4.73
CA GLU A 50 2.55 7.11 4.11
C GLU A 50 2.73 8.54 4.64
N LYS A 51 1.63 9.25 4.91
CA LYS A 51 1.69 10.62 5.46
C LYS A 51 2.30 10.64 6.86
N TRP A 52 1.91 9.69 7.71
CA TRP A 52 2.42 9.60 9.09
C TRP A 52 3.89 9.17 9.14
N ALA A 53 4.31 8.28 8.23
CA ALA A 53 5.70 7.83 8.16
C ALA A 53 6.67 8.99 7.84
N LYS A 54 6.33 9.86 6.89
CA LYS A 54 7.18 11.03 6.53
C LYS A 54 7.30 12.01 7.69
N LEU A 55 6.21 12.24 8.42
CA LEU A 55 6.20 13.15 9.56
C LEU A 55 7.12 12.66 10.68
N MET A 56 7.22 11.34 10.89
CA MET A 56 8.05 10.73 11.92
C MET A 56 9.55 11.01 11.75
N PHE A 57 10.04 11.14 10.51
CA PHE A 57 11.45 11.45 10.24
C PHE A 57 11.75 12.96 10.23
N ILE A 58 10.78 13.80 9.89
CA ILE A 58 10.97 15.26 9.82
C ILE A 58 10.96 15.89 11.22
N ILE A 59 10.08 15.42 12.11
CA ILE A 59 9.96 15.93 13.49
C ILE A 59 11.30 15.96 14.25
N PRO A 60 12.08 14.87 14.35
CA PRO A 60 13.33 14.87 15.11
C PRO A 60 14.38 15.81 14.52
N LEU A 61 14.44 15.95 13.18
CA LEU A 61 15.35 16.89 12.53
C LEU A 61 15.00 18.35 12.87
N ILE A 62 13.71 18.69 12.85
CA ILE A 62 13.25 20.04 13.24
C ILE A 62 13.58 20.31 14.72
N ILE A 63 13.34 19.34 15.61
CA ILE A 63 13.64 19.48 17.04
C ILE A 63 15.14 19.71 17.26
N LEU A 64 16.01 18.95 16.59
CA LEU A 64 17.47 19.12 16.69
C LEU A 64 17.92 20.52 16.25
N VAL A 65 17.37 21.05 15.14
CA VAL A 65 17.66 22.40 14.67
C VAL A 65 17.19 23.45 15.68
N ILE A 66 15.99 23.30 16.26
CA ILE A 66 15.47 24.21 17.28
C ILE A 66 16.36 24.20 18.54
N LEU A 67 16.77 23.03 19.01
CA LEU A 67 17.68 22.91 20.16
C LEU A 67 19.02 23.57 19.91
N PHE A 68 19.58 23.41 18.70
CA PHE A 68 20.84 24.06 18.31
C PHE A 68 20.73 25.60 18.29
N LEU A 69 19.63 26.12 17.74
CA LEU A 69 19.36 27.57 17.73
C LEU A 69 19.20 28.12 19.15
N LEU A 70 18.41 27.45 20.01
CA LEU A 70 18.21 27.88 21.39
C LEU A 70 19.52 27.83 22.19
N ALA A 71 20.33 26.79 22.02
CA ALA A 71 21.62 26.65 22.68
C ALA A 71 22.64 27.71 22.21
N GLY A 72 22.59 28.10 20.93
CA GLY A 72 23.43 29.16 20.38
C GLY A 72 23.01 30.57 20.82
N ILE A 73 21.71 30.80 21.04
CA ILE A 73 21.18 32.08 21.54
C ILE A 73 21.42 32.25 23.05
N LEU A 74 21.51 31.13 23.80
CA LEU A 74 21.75 31.12 25.24
C LEU A 74 23.24 31.20 25.63
N LYS A 75 24.14 31.26 24.65
CA LYS A 75 25.59 31.33 24.81
C LYS A 75 26.06 32.76 24.61
#